data_AF-A0A2T6G4G7-F1
#
_entry.id   AF-A0A2T6G4G7-F1
#
_cell.length_a   1.000
_cell.length_b   1.000
_cell.length_c   1.000
_cell.angle_alpha   90.00
_cell.angle_beta   90.00
_cell.angle_gamma   90.00
#
_symmetry.space_group_name_H-M   'P 1'
#
loop_
_entity.id
_entity.type
_entity.pdbx_description
1 polymer ?
#
loop_
_entity_poly.entity_id
_entity_poly.type
_entity_poly.pdbx_seq_one_letter_code
_entity_poly.pdbx_strand_id
1 'polypeptide(L)'
;METNAALQPLTILQYLALIHQISYTNVCRDVGLTPQQFGDWAKKRRPVPKERLQVLADYFNVDANLLIDENHYLKDLTPELKIDVQIIFIKKMLEKGAESDDMDAYREKLSRLQKEKKKQALLARFAAIIDQDNYTLQLLCESFLENIEQSNFEIIEPLIKEKGK
;
A
#
# COMPACT_ATOMS: atom_id res chain seq x y z
N MET A 1 -30.71 21.55 1.36
CA MET A 1 -30.22 20.84 0.17
C MET A 1 -28.72 20.64 0.35
N GLU A 2 -28.34 19.59 1.08
CA GLU A 2 -26.93 19.23 1.21
C GLU A 2 -26.58 18.37 0.02
N THR A 3 -25.80 18.95 -0.90
CA THR A 3 -25.27 18.24 -2.06
C THR A 3 -24.43 17.08 -1.56
N ASN A 4 -24.88 15.88 -1.92
CA ASN A 4 -24.21 14.60 -1.80
C ASN A 4 -22.88 14.68 -2.57
N ALA A 5 -21.86 15.26 -1.93
CA ALA A 5 -20.51 15.31 -2.49
C ALA A 5 -19.99 13.88 -2.46
N ALA A 6 -20.00 13.22 -3.62
CA ALA A 6 -19.36 11.93 -3.81
C ALA A 6 -17.99 11.99 -3.11
N LEU A 7 -17.84 11.17 -2.05
CA LEU A 7 -16.62 11.11 -1.25
C LEU A 7 -15.48 10.78 -2.20
N GLN A 8 -14.70 11.79 -2.56
CA GLN A 8 -13.52 11.62 -3.40
C GLN A 8 -12.60 10.62 -2.70
N PRO A 9 -12.01 9.67 -3.45
CA PRO A 9 -11.12 8.69 -2.85
C PRO A 9 -10.00 9.42 -2.11
N LEU A 10 -9.72 8.97 -0.89
CA LEU A 10 -8.66 9.52 -0.06
C LEU A 10 -7.32 9.36 -0.81
N THR A 11 -6.47 10.38 -0.86
CA THR A 11 -5.11 10.24 -1.39
C THR A 11 -4.15 9.63 -0.36
N ILE A 12 -3.02 9.09 -0.81
CA ILE A 12 -1.96 8.60 0.09
C ILE A 12 -1.53 9.69 1.07
N LEU A 13 -1.37 10.92 0.60
CA LEU A 13 -0.95 12.04 1.44
C LEU A 13 -1.95 12.35 2.56
N GLN A 14 -3.25 12.36 2.25
CA GLN A 14 -4.29 12.53 3.27
C GLN A 14 -4.31 11.35 4.25
N TYR A 15 -4.05 10.14 3.76
CA TYR A 15 -3.97 8.96 4.61
C TYR A 15 -2.78 8.99 5.56
N LEU A 16 -1.62 9.48 5.11
CA LEU A 16 -0.44 9.70 5.94
C LEU A 16 -0.74 10.68 7.07
N ALA A 17 -1.38 11.81 6.78
CA ALA A 17 -1.81 12.75 7.82
C ALA A 17 -2.74 12.08 8.86
N LEU A 18 -3.69 11.26 8.38
CA LEU A 18 -4.64 10.53 9.23
C LEU A 18 -3.95 9.52 10.16
N ILE A 19 -3.05 8.67 9.66
CA ILE A 19 -2.39 7.65 10.50
C ILE A 19 -1.38 8.26 11.48
N HIS A 20 -0.81 9.41 11.14
CA HIS A 20 0.01 10.20 12.06
C HIS A 20 -0.81 11.00 13.07
N GLN A 21 -2.15 11.02 12.94
CA GLN A 21 -3.07 11.81 13.77
C GLN A 21 -2.78 13.33 13.73
N ILE A 22 -2.31 13.82 12.57
CA ILE A 22 -2.00 15.25 12.35
C ILE A 22 -3.01 15.82 11.35
N SER A 23 -3.53 17.01 11.61
CA SER A 23 -4.41 17.69 10.66
C SER A 23 -3.63 18.15 9.42
N TYR A 24 -4.26 18.14 8.24
CA TYR A 24 -3.62 18.65 7.02
C TYR A 24 -3.21 20.13 7.15
N THR A 25 -3.90 20.92 7.97
CA THR A 25 -3.53 22.31 8.25
C THR A 25 -2.20 22.42 8.99
N ASN A 26 -1.96 21.51 9.95
CA ASN A 26 -0.67 21.43 10.64
C ASN A 26 0.43 20.98 9.69
N VAL A 27 0.17 19.94 8.88
CA VAL A 27 1.13 19.51 7.84
C VAL A 27 1.50 20.69 6.93
N CYS A 28 0.50 21.42 6.41
CA CYS A 28 0.72 22.58 5.55
C CYS A 28 1.60 23.65 6.22
N ARG A 29 1.30 23.99 7.47
CA ARG A 29 2.07 24.97 8.24
C ARG A 29 3.52 24.53 8.41
N ASP A 30 3.73 23.27 8.79
CA ASP A 30 5.06 22.74 9.13
C ASP A 30 5.96 22.64 7.88
N VAL A 31 5.39 22.42 6.70
CA VAL A 31 6.12 22.28 5.43
C VAL A 31 6.07 23.55 4.55
N GLY A 32 5.55 24.66 5.07
CA GLY A 32 5.49 25.94 4.35
C GLY A 32 4.60 25.91 3.10
N LEU A 33 3.43 25.27 3.21
CA LEU A 33 2.38 25.19 2.20
C LEU A 33 1.10 25.87 2.67
N THR A 34 0.29 26.29 1.71
CA THR A 34 -1.07 26.78 1.99
C THR A 34 -2.09 25.63 1.93
N PRO A 35 -3.16 25.65 2.74
CA PRO A 35 -4.25 24.68 2.64
C PRO A 35 -4.87 24.60 1.24
N GLN A 36 -4.90 25.73 0.51
CA GLN A 36 -5.34 25.76 -0.88
C GLN A 36 -4.43 24.92 -1.78
N GLN A 37 -3.10 25.01 -1.60
CA GLN A 37 -2.16 24.21 -2.39
C GLN A 37 -2.37 22.72 -2.19
N PHE A 38 -2.49 22.31 -0.93
CA PHE A 38 -2.77 20.93 -0.57
C PHE A 38 -4.10 20.45 -1.16
N GLY A 39 -5.17 21.26 -1.03
CA GLY A 39 -6.48 20.94 -1.56
C GLY A 39 -6.50 20.80 -3.09
N ASP A 40 -5.74 21.62 -3.81
CA ASP A 40 -5.63 21.52 -5.27
C ASP A 40 -4.93 20.22 -5.69
N TRP A 41 -3.89 19.78 -4.97
CA TRP A 41 -3.22 18.50 -5.25
C TRP A 41 -4.08 17.29 -4.88
N ALA A 42 -4.74 17.33 -3.72
CA ALA A 42 -5.64 16.27 -3.27
C ALA A 42 -6.83 16.08 -4.22
N LYS A 43 -7.29 17.16 -4.86
CA LYS A 43 -8.33 17.14 -5.90
C LYS A 43 -7.78 16.94 -7.32
N LYS A 44 -6.49 16.65 -7.46
CA LYS A 44 -5.80 16.45 -8.75
C LYS A 44 -6.01 17.58 -9.75
N ARG A 45 -6.14 18.82 -9.29
CA ARG A 45 -6.32 20.00 -10.15
C ARG A 45 -5.03 20.45 -10.82
N ARG A 46 -3.89 20.05 -10.26
CA ARG A 46 -2.55 20.31 -10.78
C ARG A 46 -1.55 19.29 -10.24
N PRO A 47 -0.43 19.05 -10.93
CA PRO A 47 0.63 18.19 -10.44
C PRO A 47 1.37 18.80 -9.23
N VAL A 48 2.02 17.95 -8.45
CA VAL A 48 2.87 18.33 -7.31
C VAL A 48 4.27 18.67 -7.83
N PRO A 49 4.77 19.90 -7.59
CA PRO A 49 6.15 20.25 -7.95
C PRO A 49 7.16 19.38 -7.21
N LYS A 50 8.25 18.95 -7.88
CA LYS A 50 9.27 18.06 -7.31
C LYS A 50 9.85 18.53 -5.97
N GLU A 51 10.13 19.82 -5.86
CA GLU A 51 10.64 20.41 -4.61
C GLU A 51 9.64 20.24 -3.45
N ARG A 52 8.35 20.45 -3.71
CA ARG A 52 7.29 20.31 -2.69
C ARG A 52 7.00 18.86 -2.38
N LEU A 53 7.09 17.99 -3.39
CA LEU A 53 6.98 16.56 -3.22
C LEU A 53 8.04 16.04 -2.25
N GLN A 54 9.31 16.44 -2.43
CA GLN A 54 10.40 16.02 -1.55
C GLN A 54 10.17 16.48 -0.11
N VAL A 55 9.77 17.74 0.10
CA VAL A 55 9.49 18.25 1.45
C VAL A 55 8.37 17.45 2.15
N LEU A 56 7.30 17.10 1.42
CA LEU A 56 6.23 16.25 1.95
C LEU A 56 6.72 14.83 2.26
N ALA A 57 7.52 14.26 1.36
CA ALA A 57 8.11 12.93 1.51
C ALA A 57 9.01 12.87 2.75
N ASP A 58 9.85 13.89 2.96
CA ASP A 58 10.74 14.02 4.11
C ASP A 58 9.97 14.19 5.42
N TYR A 59 8.92 15.02 5.42
CA TYR A 59 8.05 15.23 6.59
C TYR A 59 7.47 13.90 7.10
N PHE A 60 6.97 13.06 6.19
CA PHE A 60 6.43 11.75 6.54
C PHE A 60 7.52 10.65 6.61
N ASN A 61 8.73 10.90 6.10
CA ASN A 61 9.82 9.94 5.88
C ASN A 61 9.37 8.74 5.03
N VAL A 62 8.84 9.04 3.86
CA VAL A 62 8.43 8.06 2.84
C VAL A 62 9.16 8.37 1.54
N ASP A 63 9.18 7.41 0.62
CA ASP A 63 9.69 7.66 -0.74
C ASP A 63 8.77 8.66 -1.47
N ALA A 64 9.34 9.65 -2.15
CA ALA A 64 8.58 10.65 -2.91
C ALA A 64 7.69 10.02 -4.00
N ASN A 65 8.15 8.96 -4.66
CA ASN A 65 7.42 8.24 -5.70
C ASN A 65 6.24 7.43 -5.15
N LEU A 66 6.21 7.19 -3.83
CA LEU A 66 5.05 6.61 -3.18
C LEU A 66 3.84 7.55 -3.29
N LEU A 67 4.07 8.86 -3.21
CA LEU A 67 2.99 9.85 -3.14
C LEU A 67 2.34 10.18 -4.48
N ILE A 68 3.07 10.03 -5.59
CA ILE A 68 2.64 10.50 -6.92
C ILE A 68 2.62 9.41 -7.99
N ASP A 69 1.81 9.62 -9.03
CA ASP A 69 1.81 8.87 -10.27
C ASP A 69 2.86 9.38 -11.27
N GLU A 70 2.91 8.77 -12.46
CA GLU A 70 3.84 9.12 -13.54
C GLU A 70 3.68 10.58 -14.02
N ASN A 71 2.47 11.14 -13.88
CA ASN A 71 2.12 12.51 -14.24
C ASN A 71 2.29 13.50 -13.08
N HIS A 72 2.89 13.07 -11.97
CA HIS A 72 3.12 13.85 -10.75
C HIS A 72 1.84 14.28 -10.02
N TYR A 73 0.72 13.60 -10.22
CA TYR A 73 -0.48 13.79 -9.41
C TYR A 73 -0.45 12.88 -8.18
N LEU A 74 -1.06 13.32 -7.08
CA LEU A 74 -1.16 12.48 -5.89
C LEU A 74 -1.92 11.18 -6.21
N LYS A 75 -1.33 10.05 -5.83
CA LYS A 75 -1.95 8.74 -5.95
C LYS A 75 -3.15 8.64 -5.02
N ASP A 76 -4.20 8.02 -5.54
CA ASP A 76 -5.33 7.59 -4.71
C ASP A 76 -4.87 6.46 -3.78
N LEU A 77 -5.50 6.39 -2.61
CA LEU A 77 -5.29 5.31 -1.68
C LEU A 77 -6.05 4.07 -2.18
N THR A 78 -5.35 3.20 -2.88
CA THR A 78 -5.86 1.85 -3.17
C THR A 78 -5.70 0.95 -1.94
N PRO A 79 -6.45 -0.17 -1.84
CA PRO A 79 -6.28 -1.14 -0.76
C PRO A 79 -4.84 -1.63 -0.60
N GLU A 80 -4.14 -1.85 -1.72
CA GLU A 80 -2.76 -2.32 -1.77
C GLU A 80 -1.82 -1.24 -1.21
N LEU A 81 -1.96 0.00 -1.70
CA LEU A 81 -1.15 1.14 -1.25
C LEU A 81 -1.41 1.45 0.22
N LYS A 82 -2.63 1.25 0.72
CA LYS A 82 -2.97 1.41 2.13
C LYS A 82 -2.16 0.46 3.01
N ILE A 83 -2.06 -0.81 2.63
CA ILE A 83 -1.25 -1.80 3.36
C ILE A 83 0.22 -1.38 3.36
N ASP A 84 0.74 -0.94 2.21
CA ASP A 84 2.14 -0.52 2.07
C ASP A 84 2.47 0.68 2.95
N VAL A 85 1.63 1.70 2.92
CA VAL A 85 1.79 2.91 3.75
C VAL A 85 1.73 2.56 5.24
N GLN A 86 0.81 1.68 5.65
CA GLN A 86 0.73 1.22 7.05
C GLN A 86 1.98 0.44 7.47
N ILE A 87 2.51 -0.44 6.60
CA ILE A 87 3.75 -1.17 6.89
C ILE A 87 4.92 -0.21 7.10
N ILE A 88 5.06 0.80 6.22
CA ILE A 88 6.13 1.81 6.34
C ILE A 88 6.00 2.57 7.66
N PHE A 89 4.80 3.05 7.96
CA PHE A 89 4.52 3.77 9.22
C PHE A 89 4.87 2.92 10.45
N ILE A 90 4.38 1.69 10.53
CA ILE A 90 4.60 0.82 11.69
C ILE A 90 6.07 0.47 11.85
N LYS A 91 6.79 0.15 10.77
CA LYS A 91 8.24 -0.11 10.83
C LYS A 91 8.99 1.08 11.44
N LYS A 92 8.64 2.30 11.01
CA LYS A 92 9.24 3.53 11.55
C LYS A 92 8.90 3.75 13.03
N MET A 93 7.67 3.45 13.45
CA MET A 93 7.30 3.52 14.88
C MET A 93 8.11 2.51 15.72
N LEU A 94 8.35 1.32 15.17
CA LEU A 94 9.19 0.31 15.81
C LEU A 94 10.67 0.75 15.88
N GLU A 95 11.20 1.37 14.83
CA GLU A 95 12.58 1.88 14.81
C GLU A 95 12.81 3.03 15.80
N LYS A 96 11.80 3.88 16.00
CA LYS A 96 11.87 5.02 16.93
C LYS A 96 11.74 4.64 18.41
N GLY A 97 11.39 3.39 18.71
CA GLY A 97 11.20 2.93 20.09
C GLY A 97 10.02 3.61 20.78
N ALA A 98 8.81 3.40 20.25
CA ALA A 98 7.57 3.78 20.94
C ALA A 98 7.47 3.08 22.32
N GLU A 99 6.49 3.46 23.13
CA GLU A 99 6.27 2.87 24.46
C GLU A 99 6.15 1.33 24.40
N SER A 100 6.60 0.63 25.44
CA SER A 100 6.73 -0.84 25.43
C SER A 100 5.45 -1.56 25.00
N ASP A 101 4.29 -1.09 25.46
CA ASP A 101 2.99 -1.71 25.15
C ASP A 101 2.53 -1.43 23.71
N ASP A 102 2.91 -0.27 23.14
CA ASP A 102 2.66 0.07 21.74
C ASP A 102 3.50 -0.80 20.79
N MET A 103 4.71 -1.17 21.22
CA MET A 103 5.66 -1.92 20.39
C MET A 103 5.17 -3.33 20.06
N ASP A 104 4.55 -4.03 21.00
CA ASP A 104 4.01 -5.36 20.76
C ASP A 104 2.76 -5.33 19.87
N ALA A 105 1.87 -4.36 20.09
CA ALA A 105 0.72 -4.12 19.21
C ALA A 105 1.17 -3.79 17.77
N TYR A 106 2.23 -2.99 17.62
CA TYR A 106 2.83 -2.69 16.32
C TYR A 106 3.44 -3.91 15.65
N ARG A 107 4.15 -4.77 16.39
CA ARG A 107 4.71 -6.04 15.85
C ARG A 107 3.62 -6.98 15.37
N GLU A 108 2.56 -7.15 16.15
CA GLU A 108 1.43 -8.00 15.78
C GLU A 108 0.75 -7.47 14.52
N LYS A 109 0.44 -6.16 14.49
CA LYS A 109 -0.17 -5.51 13.34
C LYS A 109 0.71 -5.61 12.08
N LEU A 110 2.01 -5.40 12.23
CA LEU A 110 2.97 -5.54 11.12
C LEU A 110 2.98 -6.96 10.56
N SER A 111 2.99 -7.99 11.43
CA SER A 111 2.93 -9.39 11.01
C SER A 111 1.65 -9.70 10.22
N ARG A 112 0.50 -9.19 10.68
CA ARG A 112 -0.78 -9.35 10.00
C ARG A 112 -0.78 -8.69 8.62
N LEU A 113 -0.32 -7.44 8.53
CA LEU A 113 -0.25 -6.71 7.25
C LEU A 113 0.72 -7.37 6.27
N GLN A 114 1.84 -7.91 6.74
CA GLN A 114 2.79 -8.64 5.89
C GLN A 114 2.18 -9.93 5.34
N LYS A 115 1.42 -10.67 6.14
CA LYS A 115 0.68 -11.86 5.67
C LYS A 115 -0.35 -11.48 4.61
N GLU A 116 -1.10 -10.40 4.83
CA GLU A 116 -2.08 -9.89 3.87
C GLU A 116 -1.43 -9.46 2.55
N LYS A 117 -0.34 -8.68 2.62
CA LYS A 117 0.45 -8.27 1.45
C LYS A 117 0.97 -9.48 0.65
N LYS A 118 1.50 -10.50 1.34
CA LYS A 118 1.96 -11.75 0.69
C LYS A 118 0.80 -12.46 -0.01
N LYS A 119 -0.37 -12.55 0.61
CA LYS A 119 -1.57 -13.15 0.02
C LYS A 119 -1.99 -12.39 -1.25
N GLN A 120 -2.08 -11.07 -1.20
CA GLN A 120 -2.43 -10.24 -2.35
C GLN A 120 -1.42 -10.41 -3.50
N ALA A 121 -0.12 -10.43 -3.19
CA ALA A 121 0.92 -10.65 -4.20
C ALA A 121 0.81 -12.02 -4.88
N LEU A 122 0.42 -13.07 -4.14
CA LEU A 122 0.17 -14.39 -4.74
C LEU A 122 -1.06 -14.36 -5.65
N LEU A 123 -2.17 -13.77 -5.20
CA LEU A 123 -3.39 -13.64 -6.00
C LEU A 123 -3.15 -12.87 -7.30
N ALA A 124 -2.45 -11.73 -7.23
CA ALA A 124 -2.12 -10.92 -8.39
C ALA A 124 -1.27 -11.70 -9.41
N ARG A 125 -0.33 -12.52 -8.93
CA ARG A 125 0.49 -13.38 -9.81
C ARG A 125 -0.34 -14.47 -10.49
N PHE A 126 -1.27 -15.10 -9.77
CA PHE A 126 -2.17 -16.09 -10.37
C PHE A 126 -3.07 -15.45 -11.42
N ALA A 127 -3.69 -14.31 -11.11
CA ALA A 127 -4.52 -13.57 -12.06
C ALA A 127 -3.72 -13.23 -13.34
N ALA A 128 -2.51 -12.69 -13.20
CA ALA A 128 -1.65 -12.35 -14.32
C ALA A 128 -1.18 -13.55 -15.16
N ILE A 129 -1.20 -14.78 -14.62
CA ILE A 129 -0.91 -16.00 -15.39
C ILE A 129 -2.14 -16.41 -16.19
N ILE A 130 -3.32 -16.35 -15.57
CA ILE A 130 -4.60 -16.71 -16.19
C ILE A 130 -4.94 -15.76 -17.34
N ASP A 131 -4.67 -14.46 -17.18
CA ASP A 131 -4.95 -13.42 -18.18
C ASP A 131 -4.06 -13.50 -19.45
N GLN A 132 -3.11 -14.44 -19.53
CA GLN A 132 -2.21 -14.58 -20.70
C GLN A 132 -2.84 -15.32 -21.89
N ASP A 133 -4.13 -15.66 -21.84
CA ASP A 133 -4.86 -16.42 -22.87
C ASP A 133 -4.14 -17.70 -23.34
N ASN A 134 -3.33 -18.30 -22.45
CA ASN A 134 -2.59 -19.52 -22.73
C ASN A 134 -3.33 -20.73 -22.13
N TYR A 135 -4.00 -21.47 -23.01
CA TYR A 135 -4.76 -22.66 -22.63
C TYR A 135 -3.95 -23.69 -21.82
N THR A 136 -2.68 -23.90 -22.17
CA THR A 136 -1.82 -24.85 -21.44
C THR A 136 -1.54 -24.37 -20.02
N LEU A 137 -1.27 -23.07 -19.83
CA LEU A 137 -1.07 -22.50 -18.50
C LEU A 137 -2.35 -22.55 -17.66
N GLN A 138 -3.51 -22.30 -18.28
CA GLN A 138 -4.79 -22.43 -17.60
C GLN A 138 -5.04 -23.86 -17.11
N LEU A 139 -4.83 -24.86 -17.98
CA LEU A 139 -5.00 -26.26 -17.61
C LEU A 139 -4.03 -26.68 -16.49
N LEU A 140 -2.79 -26.17 -16.52
CA LEU A 140 -1.82 -26.39 -15.45
C LEU A 140 -2.27 -25.76 -14.13
N CYS A 141 -2.82 -24.54 -14.16
CA CYS A 141 -3.38 -23.90 -12.97
C CYS A 141 -4.57 -24.69 -12.41
N GLU A 142 -5.50 -25.12 -13.27
CA GLU A 142 -6.67 -25.94 -12.89
C GLU A 142 -6.21 -27.27 -12.26
N SER A 143 -5.31 -28.00 -12.92
CA SER A 143 -4.75 -29.26 -12.40
C SER A 143 -4.03 -29.07 -11.06
N PHE A 144 -3.28 -27.97 -10.90
CA PHE A 144 -2.61 -27.65 -9.64
C PHE A 144 -3.62 -27.40 -8.51
N LEU A 145 -4.68 -26.64 -8.78
CA LEU A 145 -5.73 -26.36 -7.80
C LEU A 145 -6.48 -27.63 -7.40
N GLU A 146 -6.86 -28.47 -8.37
CA GLU A 146 -7.53 -29.76 -8.10
C GLU A 146 -6.69 -30.66 -7.19
N ASN A 147 -5.37 -30.74 -7.43
CA ASN A 147 -4.47 -31.53 -6.58
C ASN A 147 -4.37 -30.98 -5.15
N ILE A 148 -4.40 -29.65 -4.96
CA ILE A 148 -4.43 -29.04 -3.62
C ILE A 148 -5.77 -29.31 -2.93
N GLU A 149 -6.90 -29.13 -3.62
CA GLU A 149 -8.24 -29.32 -3.07
C GLU A 149 -8.48 -30.76 -2.64
N GLN A 150 -7.92 -31.72 -3.39
CA GLN A 150 -7.97 -33.14 -3.06
C GLN A 150 -6.91 -33.58 -2.04
N SER A 151 -6.08 -32.65 -1.53
CA SER A 151 -4.97 -32.92 -0.60
C SER A 151 -3.91 -33.88 -1.16
N ASN A 152 -3.76 -33.95 -2.48
CA ASN A 152 -2.76 -34.76 -3.18
C ASN A 152 -1.39 -34.05 -3.18
N PHE A 153 -0.84 -33.82 -1.98
CA PHE A 153 0.40 -33.07 -1.81
C PHE A 153 1.65 -33.83 -2.28
N GLU A 154 1.59 -35.15 -2.48
CA GLU A 154 2.72 -35.98 -2.93
C GLU A 154 3.33 -35.50 -4.26
N ILE A 155 2.51 -34.93 -5.14
CA ILE A 155 2.93 -34.44 -6.46
C ILE A 155 3.52 -33.02 -6.35
N ILE A 156 3.12 -32.24 -5.34
CA ILE A 156 3.42 -30.81 -5.22
C ILE A 156 4.57 -30.54 -4.22
N GLU A 157 4.67 -31.33 -3.15
CA GLU A 157 5.70 -31.20 -2.11
C GLU A 157 7.16 -31.19 -2.65
N PRO A 158 7.53 -32.00 -3.65
CA PRO A 158 8.88 -31.94 -4.23
C PRO A 158 9.27 -30.55 -4.73
N LEU A 159 8.30 -29.78 -5.25
CA LEU A 159 8.51 -28.42 -5.77
C LEU A 159 8.78 -27.38 -4.66
N ILE A 160 8.43 -27.69 -3.41
CA ILE A 160 8.69 -26.83 -2.24
C ILE A 160 10.16 -26.94 -1.81
N LYS A 161 10.76 -28.13 -1.93
CA LYS A 161 12.14 -28.40 -1.47
C LYS A 161 13.22 -27.73 -2.32
N GLU A 162 12.94 -27.43 -3.59
CA GLU A 162 13.90 -26.71 -4.46
C GLU A 162 14.00 -25.21 -4.18
N LYS A 163 13.00 -24.58 -3.55
CA LYS A 163 13.04 -23.15 -3.18
C LYS A 163 13.73 -22.86 -1.84
N GLY A 164 14.06 -23.90 -1.08
CA GLY A 164 14.68 -23.80 0.25
C GLY A 164 16.19 -24.03 0.27
N LYS A 165 16.85 -24.09 -0.89
CA LYS A 165 18.32 -24.15 -1.02
C LYS A 165 18.88 -22.81 -1.41
#